data_AF-A0A7Y2EF03-F1
#
_entry.id   AF-A0A7Y2EF03-F1
#
_cell.length_a   1.000
_cell.length_b   1.000
_cell.length_c   1.000
_cell.angle_alpha   90.00
_cell.angle_beta   90.00
_cell.angle_gamma   90.00
#
_symmetry.space_group_name_H-M   'P 1'
#
loop_
_entity.id
_entity.type
_entity.pdbx_description
1 polymer ?
#
loop_
_entity_poly.entity_id
_entity_poly.type
_entity_poly.pdbx_seq_one_letter_code
_entity_poly.pdbx_strand_id
1 'polypeptide(L)'
;MLDGREALRQIDRAIEQSRGEAETLKQSLADISEREVALRGGARLALEELARFRLDQTRAGALSASIAGLDREVEELMAARQRESEELERRLAGMSKTMARLEERRAEAASATESAADALDGAEQQLQATLEQDAEYVTRHEATEQAETVAVEAEHKHALAAEDRRVKGAPYEADPLFMYLWARGYGTPDYRRAGLIRMGDNWVARLIRYEGARRNYFMLNEIPVRLGEHAERMRAAADADIDALATYEAAARQDTEIPALESALQEAQAGVEAIDAEIADARDQAREDEALS
;
A
#
# COMPACT_ATOMS: atom_id res chain seq x y z
N MET A 1 -1.61 -9.98 -1.92
CA MET A 1 -2.67 -9.60 -0.97
C MET A 1 -2.09 -8.53 -0.06
N LEU A 2 -2.49 -7.27 -0.26
CA LEU A 2 -2.18 -6.20 0.69
C LEU A 2 -3.01 -6.51 1.94
N ASP A 3 -2.34 -6.72 3.07
CA ASP A 3 -2.93 -7.08 4.36
C ASP A 3 -3.98 -6.02 4.74
N GLY A 4 -5.23 -6.41 4.98
CA GLY A 4 -6.32 -5.49 5.37
C GLY A 4 -5.96 -4.69 6.63
N ARG A 5 -5.09 -5.25 7.47
CA ARG A 5 -4.53 -4.58 8.66
C ARG A 5 -3.52 -3.49 8.33
N GLU A 6 -2.90 -3.56 7.16
CA GLU A 6 -1.96 -2.55 6.65
C GLU A 6 -2.74 -1.40 5.98
N ALA A 7 -3.84 -1.69 5.29
CA ALA A 7 -4.79 -0.70 4.79
C ALA A 7 -5.46 0.10 5.93
N LEU A 8 -5.96 -0.58 6.97
CA LEU A 8 -6.48 0.06 8.20
C LEU A 8 -5.44 0.94 8.88
N ARG A 9 -4.21 0.44 9.06
CA ARG A 9 -3.11 1.25 9.63
C ARG A 9 -2.71 2.45 8.76
N GLN A 10 -3.01 2.41 7.47
CA GLN A 10 -2.76 3.53 6.56
C GLN A 10 -3.88 4.57 6.67
N ILE A 11 -5.13 4.13 6.81
CA ILE A 11 -6.30 4.97 7.08
C ILE A 11 -6.19 5.63 8.46
N ASP A 12 -5.85 4.88 9.51
CA ASP A 12 -5.64 5.43 10.85
C ASP A 12 -4.55 6.50 10.87
N ARG A 13 -3.45 6.28 10.15
CA ARG A 13 -2.38 7.27 9.99
C ARG A 13 -2.86 8.50 9.24
N ALA A 14 -3.66 8.35 8.19
CA ALA A 14 -4.24 9.45 7.45
C ALA A 14 -5.24 10.26 8.31
N ILE A 15 -6.03 9.58 9.15
CA ILE A 15 -6.95 10.21 10.11
C ILE A 15 -6.17 10.97 11.18
N GLU A 16 -5.14 10.37 11.77
CA GLU A 16 -4.32 10.99 12.81
C GLU A 16 -3.53 12.19 12.25
N GLN A 17 -3.01 12.06 11.03
CA GLN A 17 -2.37 13.15 10.31
C GLN A 17 -3.36 14.29 10.04
N SER A 18 -4.56 13.98 9.53
CA SER A 18 -5.60 14.98 9.28
C SER A 18 -6.06 15.69 10.56
N ARG A 19 -6.15 14.97 11.68
CA ARG A 19 -6.42 15.54 13.02
C ARG A 19 -5.29 16.47 13.48
N GLY A 20 -4.03 16.07 13.29
CA GLY A 20 -2.88 16.91 13.60
C GLY A 20 -2.83 18.19 12.75
N GLU A 21 -3.19 18.08 11.47
CA GLU A 21 -3.31 19.22 10.56
C GLU A 21 -4.45 20.16 10.97
N ALA A 22 -5.60 19.63 11.38
CA ALA A 22 -6.72 20.43 11.90
C ALA A 22 -6.34 21.21 13.17
N GLU A 23 -5.57 20.61 14.06
CA GLU A 23 -5.16 21.29 15.29
C GLU A 23 -4.10 22.37 15.05
N THR A 24 -3.21 22.15 14.08
CA THR A 24 -2.27 23.17 13.61
C THR A 24 -3.01 24.37 12.97
N LEU A 25 -4.12 24.10 12.28
CA LEU A 25 -4.96 25.13 11.67
C LEU A 25 -5.69 25.96 12.73
N LYS A 26 -6.23 25.33 13.78
CA LYS A 26 -6.82 26.04 14.92
C LYS A 26 -5.81 26.97 15.60
N GLN A 27 -4.57 26.52 15.75
CA GLN A 27 -3.49 27.36 16.28
C GLN A 27 -3.20 28.56 15.36
N SER A 28 -3.17 28.35 14.04
CA SER A 28 -2.97 29.45 13.08
C SER A 28 -4.11 30.48 13.11
N LEU A 29 -5.36 30.03 13.24
CA LEU A 29 -6.54 30.89 13.42
C LEU A 29 -6.50 31.68 14.74
N ALA A 30 -6.04 31.05 15.82
CA ALA A 30 -5.84 31.71 17.10
C ALA A 30 -4.74 32.79 17.00
N ASP A 31 -3.62 32.49 16.35
CA ASP A 31 -2.51 33.43 16.14
C ASP A 31 -2.94 34.64 15.29
N ILE A 32 -3.74 34.43 14.24
CA ILE A 32 -4.29 35.52 13.42
C ILE A 32 -5.20 36.42 14.26
N SER A 33 -6.07 35.81 15.07
CA SER A 33 -6.96 36.55 15.97
C SER A 33 -6.17 37.36 17.00
N GLU A 34 -5.09 36.81 17.54
CA GLU A 34 -4.21 37.51 18.49
C GLU A 34 -3.47 38.68 17.82
N ARG A 35 -2.98 38.50 16.59
CA ARG A 35 -2.35 39.58 15.79
C ARG A 35 -3.32 40.71 15.50
N GLU A 36 -4.58 40.40 15.18
CA GLU A 36 -5.62 41.40 14.97
C GLU A 36 -5.87 42.24 16.23
N VAL A 37 -5.97 41.59 17.39
CA VAL A 37 -6.11 42.27 18.69
C VAL A 37 -4.90 43.16 18.97
N ALA A 38 -3.69 42.69 18.67
CA ALA A 38 -2.46 43.47 18.83
C ALA A 38 -2.42 44.71 17.91
N LEU A 39 -2.84 44.58 16.65
CA LEU A 39 -2.94 45.68 15.70
C LEU A 39 -3.96 46.73 16.17
N ARG A 40 -5.12 46.30 16.67
CA ARG A 40 -6.12 47.19 17.31
C ARG A 40 -5.54 47.91 18.54
N GLY A 41 -4.77 47.20 19.36
CA GLY A 41 -4.05 47.78 20.49
C GLY A 41 -3.06 48.88 20.06
N GLY A 42 -2.29 48.63 19.00
CA GLY A 42 -1.36 49.60 18.43
C GLY A 42 -2.06 50.85 17.87
N ALA A 43 -3.17 50.67 17.15
CA ALA A 43 -3.98 51.78 16.66
C ALA A 43 -4.52 52.66 17.79
N ARG A 44 -4.93 52.05 18.91
CA ARG A 44 -5.39 52.76 20.12
C ARG A 44 -4.27 53.59 20.76
N LEU A 45 -3.06 53.05 20.84
CA LEU A 45 -1.90 53.77 21.37
C LEU A 45 -1.49 54.95 20.47
N ALA A 46 -1.50 54.76 19.15
CA ALA A 46 -1.25 55.82 18.19
C ALA A 46 -2.27 56.98 18.31
N LEU A 47 -3.55 56.66 18.56
CA LEU A 47 -4.59 57.64 18.87
C LEU A 47 -4.29 58.44 20.15
N GLU A 48 -3.80 57.79 21.19
CA GLU A 48 -3.42 58.45 22.45
C GLU A 48 -2.19 59.37 22.26
N GLU A 49 -1.20 58.96 21.47
CA GLU A 49 -0.04 59.79 21.13
C GLU A 49 -0.40 61.01 20.26
N LEU A 50 -1.26 60.82 19.25
CA LEU A 50 -1.78 61.91 18.42
C LEU A 50 -2.57 62.93 19.27
N ALA A 51 -3.41 62.44 20.19
CA ALA A 51 -4.16 63.28 21.11
C ALA A 51 -3.24 64.11 22.04
N ARG A 52 -2.13 63.53 22.53
CA ARG A 52 -1.10 64.25 23.29
C ARG A 52 -0.39 65.30 22.46
N PHE A 53 0.05 64.94 21.26
CA PHE A 53 0.72 65.87 20.34
C PHE A 53 -0.17 67.06 19.98
N ARG A 54 -1.46 66.82 19.74
CA ARG A 54 -2.46 67.89 19.59
C ARG A 54 -2.48 68.83 20.80
N LEU A 55 -2.56 68.29 22.01
CA LEU A 55 -2.65 69.08 23.26
C LEU A 55 -1.42 69.99 23.47
N ASP A 56 -0.24 69.55 23.06
CA ASP A 56 0.99 70.34 23.10
C ASP A 56 1.08 71.39 21.99
N GLN A 57 0.52 71.13 20.80
CA GLN A 57 0.59 72.07 19.66
C GLN A 57 -0.52 73.12 19.61
N THR A 58 -1.68 72.89 20.22
CA THR A 58 -2.70 73.95 20.38
C THR A 58 -2.17 75.15 21.19
N ARG A 59 -1.09 74.96 21.96
CA ARG A 59 -0.35 76.03 22.65
C ARG A 59 0.58 76.85 21.74
N ALA A 60 0.92 76.38 20.53
CA ALA A 60 1.95 76.98 19.67
C ALA A 60 1.43 77.89 18.53
N GLY A 61 0.11 77.97 18.32
CA GLY A 61 -0.55 79.12 17.69
C GLY A 61 -0.34 79.42 16.19
N ALA A 62 0.46 78.69 15.41
CA ALA A 62 0.68 79.06 14.00
C ALA A 62 0.94 77.86 13.07
N LEU A 63 -0.11 77.07 12.72
CA LEU A 63 -0.18 76.24 11.50
C LEU A 63 -1.58 75.60 11.23
N SER A 64 -2.71 76.25 11.58
CA SER A 64 -4.01 75.55 11.74
C SER A 64 -4.67 74.98 10.47
N ALA A 65 -4.50 75.60 9.29
CA ALA A 65 -5.22 75.18 8.08
C ALA A 65 -4.62 73.95 7.39
N SER A 66 -3.28 73.84 7.37
CA SER A 66 -2.58 72.65 6.84
C SER A 66 -2.79 71.43 7.75
N ILE A 67 -2.90 71.65 9.06
CA ILE A 67 -3.15 70.61 10.06
C ILE A 67 -4.59 70.10 9.97
N ALA A 68 -5.58 70.98 9.77
CA ALA A 68 -6.98 70.56 9.56
C ALA A 68 -7.24 69.78 8.25
N GLY A 69 -6.32 69.86 7.28
CA GLY A 69 -6.31 69.02 6.08
C GLY A 69 -5.76 67.62 6.39
N LEU A 70 -4.59 67.57 7.04
CA LEU A 70 -3.96 66.31 7.49
C LEU A 70 -4.85 65.53 8.47
N ASP A 71 -5.56 66.22 9.36
CA ASP A 71 -6.48 65.59 10.32
C ASP A 71 -7.64 64.88 9.62
N ARG A 72 -8.23 65.50 8.58
CA ARG A 72 -9.28 64.87 7.77
C ARG A 72 -8.74 63.66 7.01
N GLU A 73 -7.53 63.76 6.47
CA GLU A 73 -6.88 62.67 5.76
C GLU A 73 -6.58 61.48 6.69
N VAL A 74 -6.16 61.73 7.93
CA VAL A 74 -5.98 60.70 8.95
C VAL A 74 -7.32 60.09 9.38
N GLU A 75 -8.37 60.89 9.62
CA GLU A 75 -9.70 60.37 9.97
C GLU A 75 -10.29 59.52 8.83
N GLU A 76 -10.14 59.93 7.57
CA GLU A 76 -10.56 59.17 6.39
C GLU A 76 -9.77 57.86 6.25
N LEU A 77 -8.44 57.90 6.45
CA LEU A 77 -7.59 56.71 6.42
C LEU A 77 -7.95 55.73 7.54
N MET A 78 -8.19 56.22 8.77
CA MET A 78 -8.59 55.39 9.91
C MET A 78 -9.98 54.79 9.71
N ALA A 79 -10.94 55.55 9.17
CA ALA A 79 -12.26 55.05 8.83
C ALA A 79 -12.21 54.03 7.67
N ALA A 80 -11.27 54.16 6.74
CA ALA A 80 -11.02 53.16 5.70
C ALA A 80 -10.45 51.87 6.30
N ARG A 81 -9.45 51.98 7.20
CA ARG A 81 -8.85 50.83 7.91
C ARG A 81 -9.84 50.09 8.80
N GLN A 82 -10.68 50.81 9.54
CA GLN A 82 -11.71 50.18 10.38
C GLN A 82 -12.69 49.35 9.53
N ARG A 83 -13.09 49.87 8.36
CA ARG A 83 -13.96 49.15 7.41
C ARG A 83 -13.27 47.91 6.84
N GLU A 84 -11.99 48.02 6.51
CA GLU A 84 -11.15 46.90 6.05
C GLU A 84 -11.05 45.81 7.13
N SER A 85 -10.79 46.17 8.39
CA SER A 85 -10.75 45.21 9.50
C SER A 85 -12.10 44.53 9.75
N GLU A 86 -13.21 45.26 9.75
CA GLU A 86 -14.57 44.68 9.91
C GLU A 86 -14.96 43.76 8.75
N GLU A 87 -14.42 43.99 7.55
CA GLU A 87 -14.59 43.09 6.41
C GLU A 87 -13.76 41.81 6.57
N LEU A 88 -12.49 41.93 6.99
CA LEU A 88 -11.63 40.79 7.29
C LEU A 88 -12.19 39.91 8.40
N GLU A 89 -12.68 40.49 9.51
CA GLU A 89 -13.32 39.74 10.59
C GLU A 89 -14.54 38.95 10.11
N ARG A 90 -15.39 39.56 9.27
CA ARG A 90 -16.56 38.89 8.70
C ARG A 90 -16.16 37.74 7.78
N ARG A 91 -15.09 37.90 7.00
CA ARG A 91 -14.54 36.84 6.14
C ARG A 91 -13.98 35.69 6.96
N LEU A 92 -13.14 35.97 7.96
CA LEU A 92 -12.56 34.97 8.86
C LEU A 92 -13.65 34.18 9.61
N ALA A 93 -14.68 34.87 10.13
CA ALA A 93 -15.81 34.21 10.77
C ALA A 93 -16.59 33.30 9.81
N GLY A 94 -16.77 33.72 8.55
CA GLY A 94 -17.39 32.93 7.50
C GLY A 94 -16.58 31.67 7.16
N MET A 95 -15.27 31.81 6.98
CA MET A 95 -14.36 30.71 6.68
C MET A 95 -14.28 29.70 7.83
N SER A 96 -14.15 30.17 9.07
CA SER A 96 -14.18 29.32 10.27
C SER A 96 -15.47 28.50 10.36
N LYS A 97 -16.63 29.11 10.07
CA LYS A 97 -17.91 28.40 10.04
C LYS A 97 -17.98 27.35 8.92
N THR A 98 -17.46 27.65 7.73
CA THR A 98 -17.40 26.69 6.62
C THR A 98 -16.50 25.52 6.98
N MET A 99 -15.31 25.77 7.53
CA MET A 99 -14.38 24.75 7.99
C MET A 99 -15.00 23.83 9.05
N ALA A 100 -15.63 24.40 10.08
CA ALA A 100 -16.29 23.60 11.12
C ALA A 100 -17.38 22.68 10.55
N ARG A 101 -18.16 23.16 9.57
CA ARG A 101 -19.19 22.35 8.89
C ARG A 101 -18.58 21.23 8.05
N LEU A 102 -17.47 21.49 7.36
CA LEU A 102 -16.77 20.47 6.57
C LEU A 102 -16.15 19.40 7.47
N GLU A 103 -15.56 19.79 8.60
CA GLU A 103 -15.01 18.87 9.60
C GLU A 103 -16.10 17.99 10.22
N GLU A 104 -17.28 18.54 10.53
CA GLU A 104 -18.42 17.78 11.02
C GLU A 104 -18.89 16.74 9.99
N ARG A 105 -19.10 17.17 8.73
CA ARG A 105 -19.44 16.26 7.61
C ARG A 105 -18.39 15.16 7.43
N ARG A 106 -17.11 15.51 7.55
CA ARG A 106 -16.00 14.55 7.44
C ARG A 106 -16.06 13.50 8.56
N ALA A 107 -16.32 13.94 9.79
CA ALA A 107 -16.44 13.04 10.93
C ALA A 107 -17.63 12.08 10.77
N GLU A 108 -18.78 12.56 10.30
CA GLU A 108 -19.95 11.74 9.98
C GLU A 108 -19.64 10.72 8.88
N ALA A 109 -19.00 11.15 7.79
CA ALA A 109 -18.62 10.27 6.68
C ALA A 109 -17.57 9.21 7.10
N ALA A 110 -16.63 9.58 7.96
CA ALA A 110 -15.65 8.65 8.54
C ALA A 110 -16.34 7.59 9.41
N SER A 111 -17.30 7.99 10.25
CA SER A 111 -18.08 7.05 11.06
C SER A 111 -18.94 6.11 10.21
N ALA A 112 -19.51 6.61 9.11
CA ALA A 112 -20.23 5.76 8.15
C ALA A 112 -19.29 4.76 7.46
N THR A 113 -18.06 5.18 7.13
CA THR A 113 -17.03 4.30 6.55
C THR A 113 -16.62 3.19 7.52
N GLU A 114 -16.39 3.53 8.80
CA GLU A 114 -16.11 2.56 9.86
C GLU A 114 -17.25 1.55 10.03
N SER A 115 -18.49 2.04 10.07
CA SER A 115 -19.68 1.18 10.17
C SER A 115 -19.85 0.24 8.97
N ALA A 116 -19.53 0.70 7.76
CA ALA A 116 -19.57 -0.12 6.56
C ALA A 116 -18.45 -1.18 6.55
N ALA A 117 -17.25 -0.82 7.05
CA ALA A 117 -16.14 -1.76 7.20
C ALA A 117 -16.47 -2.85 8.24
N ASP A 118 -17.02 -2.48 9.40
CA ASP A 118 -17.44 -3.43 10.43
C ASP A 118 -18.53 -4.39 9.92
N ALA A 119 -19.47 -3.88 9.12
CA ALA A 119 -20.52 -4.70 8.52
C ALA A 119 -19.95 -5.70 7.50
N LEU A 120 -19.00 -5.25 6.66
CA LEU A 120 -18.29 -6.09 5.70
C LEU A 120 -17.50 -7.19 6.42
N ASP A 121 -16.68 -6.84 7.41
CA ASP A 121 -15.92 -7.79 8.23
C ASP A 121 -16.83 -8.82 8.90
N GLY A 122 -17.97 -8.37 9.43
CA GLY A 122 -18.98 -9.25 10.04
C GLY A 122 -19.59 -10.23 9.03
N ALA A 123 -19.89 -9.78 7.81
CA ALA A 123 -20.42 -10.63 6.75
C ALA A 123 -19.38 -11.65 6.25
N GLU A 124 -18.11 -11.25 6.12
CA GLU A 124 -17.00 -12.15 5.75
C GLU A 124 -16.76 -13.23 6.81
N GLN A 125 -16.78 -12.86 8.09
CA GLN A 125 -16.68 -13.84 9.20
C GLN A 125 -17.84 -14.84 9.20
N GLN A 126 -19.06 -14.38 8.89
CA GLN A 126 -20.23 -15.26 8.78
C GLN A 126 -20.13 -16.21 7.59
N LEU A 127 -19.66 -15.72 6.44
CA LEU A 127 -19.39 -16.56 5.28
C LEU A 127 -18.35 -17.63 5.62
N GLN A 128 -17.24 -17.24 6.22
CA GLN A 128 -16.18 -18.16 6.65
C GLN A 128 -16.72 -19.24 7.60
N ALA A 129 -17.48 -18.84 8.63
CA ALA A 129 -18.08 -19.80 9.57
C ALA A 129 -19.08 -20.75 8.90
N THR A 130 -19.74 -20.30 7.83
CA THR A 130 -20.66 -21.14 7.03
C THR A 130 -19.87 -22.12 6.17
N LEU A 131 -18.81 -21.67 5.49
CA LEU A 131 -17.92 -22.52 4.69
C LEU A 131 -17.24 -23.58 5.54
N GLU A 132 -16.79 -23.24 6.75
CA GLU A 132 -16.19 -24.21 7.69
C GLU A 132 -17.16 -25.32 8.13
N GLN A 133 -18.48 -25.10 8.02
CA GLN A 133 -19.50 -26.11 8.30
C GLN A 133 -19.97 -26.87 7.05
N ASP A 134 -19.58 -26.39 5.86
CA ASP A 134 -19.90 -27.02 4.59
C ASP A 134 -18.94 -28.20 4.33
N ALA A 135 -19.50 -29.40 4.32
CA ALA A 135 -18.75 -30.63 4.11
C ALA A 135 -18.05 -30.67 2.74
N GLU A 136 -18.64 -30.05 1.70
CA GLU A 136 -18.02 -29.99 0.38
C GLU A 136 -16.79 -29.07 0.38
N TYR A 137 -16.93 -27.89 0.99
CA TYR A 137 -15.82 -26.95 1.17
C TYR A 137 -14.67 -27.58 1.97
N VAL A 138 -14.95 -28.16 3.13
CA VAL A 138 -13.93 -28.80 3.98
C VAL A 138 -13.19 -29.90 3.22
N THR A 139 -13.92 -30.74 2.49
CA THR A 139 -13.30 -31.82 1.68
C THR A 139 -12.39 -31.25 0.59
N ARG A 140 -12.82 -30.21 -0.12
CA ARG A 140 -12.03 -29.56 -1.18
C ARG A 140 -10.79 -28.85 -0.60
N HIS A 141 -10.94 -28.17 0.53
CA HIS A 141 -9.85 -27.49 1.23
C HIS A 141 -8.79 -28.51 1.68
N GLU A 142 -9.19 -29.57 2.39
CA GLU A 142 -8.26 -30.63 2.83
C GLU A 142 -7.55 -31.30 1.65
N ALA A 143 -8.26 -31.56 0.54
CA ALA A 143 -7.67 -32.13 -0.65
C ALA A 143 -6.62 -31.19 -1.28
N THR A 144 -6.92 -29.88 -1.29
CA THR A 144 -6.01 -28.84 -1.82
C THR A 144 -4.75 -28.73 -0.98
N GLU A 145 -4.86 -28.70 0.36
CA GLU A 145 -3.71 -28.67 1.27
C GLU A 145 -2.83 -29.92 1.11
N GLN A 146 -3.45 -31.09 0.95
CA GLN A 146 -2.73 -32.34 0.69
C GLN A 146 -2.01 -32.30 -0.66
N ALA A 147 -2.67 -31.82 -1.72
CA ALA A 147 -2.07 -31.69 -3.04
C ALA A 147 -0.87 -30.74 -3.02
N GLU A 148 -0.98 -29.58 -2.36
CA GLU A 148 0.11 -28.63 -2.19
C GLU A 148 1.28 -29.24 -1.42
N THR A 149 0.99 -29.93 -0.31
CA THR A 149 2.02 -30.63 0.47
C THR A 149 2.77 -31.65 -0.39
N VAL A 150 2.05 -32.47 -1.17
CA VAL A 150 2.64 -33.45 -2.08
C VAL A 150 3.48 -32.78 -3.16
N ALA A 151 3.04 -31.66 -3.72
CA ALA A 151 3.78 -30.89 -4.72
C ALA A 151 5.09 -30.35 -4.15
N VAL A 152 5.05 -29.70 -2.99
CA VAL A 152 6.24 -29.17 -2.30
C VAL A 152 7.23 -30.30 -1.97
N GLU A 153 6.73 -31.43 -1.46
CA GLU A 153 7.59 -32.59 -1.20
C GLU A 153 8.22 -33.16 -2.47
N ALA A 154 7.48 -33.23 -3.57
CA ALA A 154 7.97 -33.75 -4.85
C ALA A 154 9.07 -32.84 -5.42
N GLU A 155 8.90 -31.53 -5.34
CA GLU A 155 9.91 -30.53 -5.73
C GLU A 155 11.17 -30.65 -4.87
N HIS A 156 10.99 -30.81 -3.55
CA HIS A 156 12.12 -31.01 -2.65
C HIS A 156 12.88 -32.31 -2.97
N LYS A 157 12.16 -33.41 -3.24
CA LYS A 157 12.77 -34.69 -3.68
C LYS A 157 13.51 -34.54 -5.01
N HIS A 158 12.95 -33.78 -5.95
CA HIS A 158 13.61 -33.46 -7.21
C HIS A 158 14.90 -32.65 -7.00
N ALA A 159 14.87 -31.60 -6.18
CA ALA A 159 16.04 -30.78 -5.85
C ALA A 159 17.16 -31.62 -5.19
N LEU A 160 16.79 -32.46 -4.22
CA LEU A 160 17.73 -33.39 -3.60
C LEU A 160 18.33 -34.37 -4.61
N ALA A 161 17.52 -34.94 -5.51
CA ALA A 161 18.01 -35.84 -6.54
C ALA A 161 18.95 -35.17 -7.53
N ALA A 162 18.68 -33.91 -7.91
CA ALA A 162 19.54 -33.13 -8.79
C ALA A 162 20.92 -32.88 -8.14
N GLU A 163 20.93 -32.55 -6.85
CA GLU A 163 22.17 -32.39 -6.09
C GLU A 163 22.93 -33.72 -5.92
N ASP A 164 22.21 -34.80 -5.61
CA ASP A 164 22.77 -36.15 -5.55
C ASP A 164 23.41 -36.57 -6.89
N ARG A 165 22.76 -36.26 -8.01
CA ARG A 165 23.29 -36.49 -9.36
C ARG A 165 24.56 -35.67 -9.60
N ARG A 166 24.61 -34.42 -9.16
CA ARG A 166 25.79 -33.55 -9.29
C ARG A 166 26.97 -34.11 -8.50
N VAL A 167 26.77 -34.46 -7.24
CA VAL A 167 27.83 -34.96 -6.35
C VAL A 167 28.28 -36.36 -6.74
N LYS A 168 27.35 -37.29 -6.92
CA LYS A 168 27.67 -38.70 -7.24
C LYS A 168 28.07 -38.89 -8.71
N GLY A 169 27.72 -37.96 -9.59
CA GLY A 169 28.05 -37.99 -11.02
C GLY A 169 29.48 -37.52 -11.31
N ALA A 170 29.99 -36.56 -10.53
CA ALA A 170 31.34 -36.01 -10.67
C ALA A 170 32.47 -37.07 -10.82
N PRO A 171 32.55 -38.14 -10.00
CA PRO A 171 33.61 -39.14 -10.18
C PRO A 171 33.52 -39.93 -11.49
N TYR A 172 32.31 -40.13 -12.04
CA TYR A 172 32.14 -40.79 -13.34
C TYR A 172 32.56 -39.87 -14.49
N GLU A 173 32.21 -38.58 -14.39
CA GLU A 173 32.52 -37.56 -15.39
C GLU A 173 34.01 -37.20 -15.40
N ALA A 174 34.70 -37.34 -14.26
CA ALA A 174 36.13 -37.15 -14.13
C ALA A 174 36.97 -38.32 -14.68
N ASP A 175 36.38 -39.50 -14.92
CA ASP A 175 37.06 -40.66 -15.52
C ASP A 175 36.98 -40.61 -17.07
N PRO A 176 38.09 -40.32 -17.77
CA PRO A 176 38.08 -40.21 -19.22
C PRO A 176 37.80 -41.53 -19.94
N LEU A 177 38.19 -42.67 -19.36
CA LEU A 177 37.96 -43.99 -19.96
C LEU A 177 36.48 -44.38 -19.85
N PHE A 178 35.85 -44.07 -18.71
CA PHE A 178 34.42 -44.24 -18.53
C PHE A 178 33.63 -43.38 -19.51
N MET A 179 33.93 -42.08 -19.58
CA MET A 179 33.24 -41.15 -20.47
C MET A 179 33.46 -41.47 -21.94
N TYR A 180 34.64 -41.97 -22.31
CA TYR A 180 34.93 -42.46 -23.66
C TYR A 180 34.02 -43.62 -24.07
N LEU A 181 33.84 -44.63 -23.21
CA LEU A 181 32.95 -45.76 -23.49
C LEU A 181 31.48 -45.35 -23.46
N TRP A 182 31.10 -44.46 -22.55
CA TRP A 182 29.76 -43.86 -22.45
C TRP A 182 29.36 -43.08 -23.71
N ALA A 183 30.19 -42.13 -24.16
CA ALA A 183 29.92 -41.32 -25.34
C ALA A 183 29.80 -42.15 -26.63
N ARG A 184 30.40 -43.34 -26.66
CA ARG A 184 30.31 -44.30 -27.77
C ARG A 184 29.10 -45.21 -27.72
N GLY A 185 28.29 -45.13 -26.66
CA GLY A 185 27.19 -46.04 -26.43
C GLY A 185 27.64 -47.49 -26.23
N TYR A 186 28.86 -47.73 -25.74
CA TYR A 186 29.34 -49.10 -25.55
C TYR A 186 28.39 -49.88 -24.61
N GLY A 187 27.97 -51.08 -25.04
CA GLY A 187 26.98 -51.87 -24.31
C GLY A 187 25.51 -51.51 -24.57
N THR A 188 25.21 -50.59 -25.50
CA THR A 188 23.86 -50.38 -26.04
C THR A 188 23.70 -51.01 -27.43
N PRO A 189 22.46 -51.23 -27.90
CA PRO A 189 22.18 -51.60 -29.29
C PRO A 189 22.76 -50.62 -30.32
N ASP A 190 22.99 -49.36 -29.92
CA ASP A 190 23.55 -48.31 -30.79
C ASP A 190 25.06 -48.40 -30.98
N TYR A 191 25.75 -49.33 -30.30
CA TYR A 191 27.18 -49.53 -30.46
C TYR A 191 27.53 -50.21 -31.79
N ARG A 192 27.97 -49.42 -32.78
CA ARG A 192 28.25 -49.90 -34.15
C ARG A 192 29.71 -50.26 -34.45
N ARG A 193 30.62 -50.27 -33.47
CA ARG A 193 32.04 -50.57 -33.71
C ARG A 193 32.30 -52.08 -33.82
N ALA A 194 33.20 -52.46 -34.72
CA ALA A 194 33.58 -53.85 -34.98
C ALA A 194 35.10 -54.06 -34.95
N GLY A 195 35.53 -55.33 -34.94
CA GLY A 195 36.94 -55.73 -35.06
C GLY A 195 37.82 -55.30 -33.87
N LEU A 196 39.04 -54.86 -34.17
CA LEU A 196 40.07 -54.50 -33.17
C LEU A 196 39.62 -53.42 -32.18
N ILE A 197 38.80 -52.46 -32.65
CA ILE A 197 38.28 -51.38 -31.79
C ILE A 197 37.36 -51.95 -30.71
N ARG A 198 36.50 -52.92 -31.05
CA ARG A 198 35.63 -53.59 -30.08
C ARG A 198 36.43 -54.44 -29.09
N MET A 199 37.52 -55.06 -29.54
CA MET A 199 38.40 -55.84 -28.66
C MET A 199 39.09 -54.95 -27.61
N GLY A 200 39.57 -53.77 -28.03
CA GLY A 200 40.13 -52.76 -27.12
C GLY A 200 39.07 -52.21 -26.15
N ASP A 201 37.91 -51.84 -26.66
CA ASP A 201 36.79 -51.34 -25.83
C ASP A 201 36.32 -52.42 -24.82
N ASN A 202 36.28 -53.71 -25.21
CA ASN A 202 35.99 -54.82 -24.29
C ASN A 202 37.03 -54.98 -23.17
N TRP A 203 38.31 -54.79 -23.49
CA TRP A 203 39.39 -54.88 -22.50
C TRP A 203 39.32 -53.72 -21.51
N VAL A 204 39.15 -52.49 -22.00
CA VAL A 204 38.95 -51.29 -21.17
C VAL A 204 37.70 -51.45 -20.29
N ALA A 205 36.60 -51.95 -20.86
CA ALA A 205 35.35 -52.16 -20.13
C ALA A 205 35.49 -53.14 -18.96
N ARG A 206 36.27 -54.21 -19.11
CA ARG A 206 36.57 -55.14 -18.00
C ARG A 206 37.46 -54.51 -16.94
N LEU A 207 38.45 -53.73 -17.36
CA LEU A 207 39.39 -53.07 -16.45
C LEU A 207 38.69 -52.10 -15.50
N ILE A 208 37.77 -51.28 -16.01
CA ILE A 208 37.05 -50.28 -15.20
C ILE A 208 35.71 -50.79 -14.64
N ARG A 209 35.38 -52.08 -14.82
CA ARG A 209 34.07 -52.66 -14.47
C ARG A 209 32.89 -51.85 -15.01
N TYR A 210 32.99 -51.46 -16.28
CA TYR A 210 32.14 -50.49 -16.95
C TYR A 210 30.65 -50.82 -16.89
N GLU A 211 30.26 -52.10 -16.98
CA GLU A 211 28.84 -52.50 -17.05
C GLU A 211 28.03 -52.08 -15.81
N GLY A 212 28.60 -52.28 -14.61
CA GLY A 212 27.98 -51.85 -13.35
C GLY A 212 27.98 -50.32 -13.21
N ALA A 213 29.10 -49.68 -13.55
CA ALA A 213 29.26 -48.23 -13.50
C ALA A 213 28.28 -47.52 -14.46
N ARG A 214 28.10 -48.06 -15.67
CA ARG A 214 27.17 -47.57 -16.70
C ARG A 214 25.73 -47.57 -16.18
N ARG A 215 25.29 -48.68 -15.56
CA ARG A 215 23.93 -48.79 -15.02
C ARG A 215 23.70 -47.78 -13.90
N ASN A 216 24.66 -47.63 -12.99
CA ASN A 216 24.56 -46.67 -11.89
C ASN A 216 24.52 -45.23 -12.41
N TYR A 217 25.39 -44.87 -13.36
CA TYR A 217 25.40 -43.54 -13.97
C TYR A 217 24.13 -43.24 -14.78
N PHE A 218 23.61 -44.22 -15.52
CA PHE A 218 22.34 -44.08 -16.23
C PHE A 218 21.19 -43.79 -15.25
N MET A 219 21.05 -44.61 -14.20
CA MET A 219 20.03 -44.40 -13.16
C MET A 219 20.19 -43.03 -12.48
N LEU A 220 21.43 -42.62 -12.19
CA LEU A 220 21.71 -41.34 -11.55
C LEU A 220 21.26 -40.13 -12.39
N ASN A 221 21.32 -40.23 -13.72
CA ASN A 221 20.83 -39.18 -14.61
C ASN A 221 19.31 -39.25 -14.83
N GLU A 222 18.71 -40.45 -14.85
CA GLU A 222 17.27 -40.65 -15.07
C GLU A 222 16.41 -40.27 -13.85
N ILE A 223 16.90 -40.52 -12.63
CA ILE A 223 16.13 -40.29 -11.40
C ILE A 223 15.70 -38.81 -11.26
N PRO A 224 16.58 -37.81 -11.41
CA PRO A 224 16.18 -36.40 -11.37
C PRO A 224 15.13 -36.05 -12.43
N VAL A 225 15.30 -36.54 -13.67
CA VAL A 225 14.36 -36.24 -14.77
C VAL A 225 12.95 -36.72 -14.41
N ARG A 226 12.80 -37.98 -13.95
CA ARG A 226 11.49 -38.53 -13.58
C ARG A 226 10.89 -37.86 -12.35
N LEU A 227 11.73 -37.47 -11.38
CA LEU A 227 11.27 -36.74 -10.21
C LEU A 227 10.85 -35.32 -10.58
N GLY A 228 11.51 -34.67 -11.54
CA GLY A 228 11.11 -33.39 -12.12
C GLY A 228 9.75 -33.47 -12.80
N GLU A 229 9.56 -34.42 -13.72
CA GLU A 229 8.26 -34.65 -14.37
C GLU A 229 7.13 -34.99 -13.39
N HIS A 230 7.46 -35.69 -12.29
CA HIS A 230 6.50 -35.96 -11.23
C HIS A 230 6.17 -34.69 -10.45
N ALA A 231 7.18 -33.92 -10.05
CA ALA A 231 7.00 -32.66 -9.33
C ALA A 231 6.16 -31.66 -10.13
N GLU A 232 6.44 -31.49 -11.42
CA GLU A 232 5.67 -30.63 -12.32
C GLU A 232 4.20 -31.07 -12.41
N ARG A 233 3.93 -32.38 -12.51
CA ARG A 233 2.55 -32.89 -12.51
C ARG A 233 1.83 -32.67 -11.18
N MET A 234 2.53 -32.84 -10.06
CA MET A 234 1.93 -32.60 -8.73
C MET A 234 1.67 -31.11 -8.51
N ARG A 235 2.58 -30.24 -8.95
CA ARG A 235 2.40 -28.79 -8.89
C ARG A 235 1.20 -28.35 -9.74
N ALA A 236 1.12 -28.80 -10.99
CA ALA A 236 0.00 -28.46 -11.86
C ALA A 236 -1.36 -28.98 -11.32
N ALA A 237 -1.37 -30.14 -10.66
CA ALA A 237 -2.57 -30.65 -10.00
C ALA A 237 -2.97 -29.79 -8.79
N ALA A 238 -2.01 -29.44 -7.93
CA ALA A 238 -2.25 -28.57 -6.78
C ALA A 238 -2.75 -27.18 -7.22
N ASP A 239 -2.15 -26.58 -8.23
CA ASP A 239 -2.57 -25.27 -8.77
C ASP A 239 -4.02 -25.33 -9.31
N ALA A 240 -4.38 -26.42 -9.99
CA ALA A 240 -5.75 -26.62 -10.47
C ALA A 240 -6.77 -26.79 -9.33
N ASP A 241 -6.40 -27.49 -8.25
CA ASP A 241 -7.24 -27.64 -7.06
C ASP A 241 -7.41 -26.30 -6.31
N ILE A 242 -6.34 -25.50 -6.20
CA ILE A 242 -6.37 -24.14 -5.64
C ILE A 242 -7.31 -23.24 -6.46
N ASP A 243 -7.18 -23.24 -7.79
CA ASP A 243 -8.05 -22.45 -8.67
C ASP A 243 -9.53 -22.87 -8.54
N ALA A 244 -9.78 -24.18 -8.41
CA ALA A 244 -11.13 -24.72 -8.22
C ALA A 244 -11.73 -24.34 -6.86
N LEU A 245 -10.91 -24.33 -5.78
CA LEU A 245 -11.32 -23.87 -4.46
C LEU A 245 -11.62 -22.37 -4.45
N ALA A 246 -10.75 -21.55 -5.04
CA ALA A 246 -10.97 -20.11 -5.16
C ALA A 246 -12.25 -19.78 -5.96
N THR A 247 -12.54 -20.56 -7.01
CA THR A 247 -13.80 -20.43 -7.76
C THR A 247 -15.01 -20.77 -6.90
N TYR A 248 -14.90 -21.80 -6.05
CA TYR A 248 -15.96 -22.20 -5.12
C TYR A 248 -16.25 -21.12 -4.08
N GLU A 249 -15.19 -20.58 -3.45
CA GLU A 249 -15.30 -19.47 -2.49
C GLU A 249 -15.88 -18.21 -3.12
N ALA A 250 -15.43 -17.86 -4.34
CA ALA A 250 -15.95 -16.71 -5.06
C ALA A 250 -17.44 -16.85 -5.39
N ALA A 251 -17.90 -18.05 -5.76
CA ALA A 251 -19.32 -18.32 -5.98
C ALA A 251 -20.12 -18.19 -4.67
N ALA A 252 -19.62 -18.77 -3.57
CA ALA A 252 -20.25 -18.63 -2.26
C ALA A 252 -20.35 -17.17 -1.82
N ARG A 253 -19.32 -16.36 -2.09
CA ARG A 253 -19.30 -14.93 -1.81
C ARG A 253 -20.35 -14.14 -2.61
N GLN A 254 -20.54 -14.47 -3.89
CA GLN A 254 -21.51 -13.77 -4.75
C GLN A 254 -22.96 -13.90 -4.27
N ASP A 255 -23.29 -15.00 -3.58
CA ASP A 255 -24.64 -15.25 -3.05
C ASP A 255 -24.90 -14.56 -1.69
N THR A 256 -23.91 -13.82 -1.16
CA THR A 256 -24.02 -13.08 0.11
C THR A 256 -24.23 -11.58 -0.08
N GLU A 257 -24.42 -10.85 1.02
CA GLU A 257 -24.48 -9.39 1.03
C GLU A 257 -23.10 -8.72 0.88
N ILE A 258 -22.01 -9.49 0.90
CA ILE A 258 -20.62 -8.98 0.86
C ILE A 258 -20.36 -8.05 -0.35
N PRO A 259 -20.72 -8.40 -1.61
CA PRO A 259 -20.46 -7.50 -2.74
C PRO A 259 -21.18 -6.14 -2.64
N ALA A 260 -22.37 -6.14 -2.03
CA ALA A 260 -23.12 -4.91 -1.78
C ALA A 260 -22.45 -4.08 -0.68
N LEU A 261 -21.96 -4.73 0.39
CA LEU A 261 -21.22 -4.07 1.47
C LEU A 261 -19.87 -3.51 1.00
N GLU A 262 -19.14 -4.21 0.13
CA GLU A 262 -17.92 -3.70 -0.51
C GLU A 262 -18.22 -2.43 -1.32
N SER A 263 -19.30 -2.44 -2.10
CA SER A 263 -19.73 -1.27 -2.87
C SER A 263 -20.10 -0.11 -1.95
N ALA A 264 -20.82 -0.38 -0.85
CA ALA A 264 -21.18 0.63 0.14
C ALA A 264 -19.96 1.22 0.85
N LEU A 265 -18.97 0.39 1.19
CA LEU A 265 -17.71 0.84 1.78
C LEU A 265 -16.93 1.73 0.80
N GLN A 266 -16.85 1.33 -0.47
CA GLN A 266 -16.19 2.13 -1.51
C GLN A 266 -16.89 3.48 -1.70
N GLU A 267 -18.22 3.52 -1.71
CA GLU A 267 -18.99 4.77 -1.77
C GLU A 267 -18.75 5.66 -0.55
N ALA A 268 -18.70 5.08 0.65
CA ALA A 268 -18.41 5.81 1.89
C ALA A 268 -16.99 6.42 1.88
N GLN A 269 -15.99 5.64 1.45
CA GLN A 269 -14.61 6.11 1.29
C GLN A 269 -14.51 7.25 0.27
N ALA A 270 -15.15 7.11 -0.89
CA ALA A 270 -15.21 8.17 -1.89
C ALA A 270 -15.89 9.44 -1.35
N GLY A 271 -16.88 9.29 -0.47
CA GLY A 271 -17.52 10.40 0.24
C GLY A 271 -16.56 11.17 1.15
N VAL A 272 -15.69 10.46 1.89
CA VAL A 272 -14.65 11.08 2.72
C VAL A 272 -13.63 11.81 1.83
N GLU A 273 -13.15 11.18 0.76
CA GLU A 273 -12.21 11.79 -0.18
C GLU A 273 -12.76 13.08 -0.82
N ALA A 274 -14.04 13.08 -1.20
CA ALA A 274 -14.69 14.26 -1.74
C ALA A 274 -14.75 15.42 -0.72
N ILE A 275 -15.04 15.11 0.56
CA ILE A 275 -15.02 16.12 1.63
C ILE A 275 -13.60 16.63 1.90
N ASP A 276 -12.60 15.74 1.85
CA ASP A 276 -11.19 16.13 2.00
C ASP A 276 -10.72 17.06 0.86
N ALA A 277 -11.21 16.85 -0.36
CA ALA A 277 -11.00 17.79 -1.46
C ALA A 277 -11.68 19.15 -1.22
N GLU A 278 -12.95 19.16 -0.75
CA GLU A 278 -13.64 20.40 -0.38
C GLU A 278 -12.90 21.18 0.72
N ILE A 279 -12.32 20.47 1.69
CA ILE A 279 -11.50 21.05 2.77
C ILE A 279 -10.21 21.65 2.20
N ALA A 280 -9.53 20.94 1.29
CA ALA A 280 -8.32 21.44 0.64
C ALA A 280 -8.60 22.73 -0.15
N ASP A 281 -9.65 22.75 -0.96
CA ASP A 281 -10.07 23.93 -1.73
C ASP A 281 -10.41 25.12 -0.82
N ALA A 282 -11.12 24.88 0.28
CA ALA A 282 -11.45 25.92 1.27
C ALA A 282 -10.19 26.49 1.95
N ARG A 283 -9.15 25.67 2.17
CA ARG A 283 -7.85 26.09 2.72
C ARG A 283 -7.04 26.90 1.72
N ASP A 284 -7.05 26.53 0.45
CA ASP A 284 -6.31 27.27 -0.57
C ASP A 284 -6.94 28.65 -0.81
N GLN A 285 -8.28 28.74 -0.83
CA GLN A 285 -8.98 30.03 -0.82
C GLN A 285 -8.60 30.88 0.40
N ALA A 286 -8.47 30.25 1.57
CA ALA A 286 -8.04 30.95 2.78
C ALA A 286 -6.63 31.55 2.69
N ARG A 287 -5.70 30.82 2.06
CA ARG A 287 -4.32 31.27 1.87
C ARG A 287 -4.21 32.36 0.81
N GLU A 288 -4.96 32.26 -0.29
CA GLU A 288 -5.01 33.31 -1.31
C GLU A 288 -5.57 34.61 -0.73
N ASP A 289 -6.60 34.51 0.11
CA ASP A 289 -7.19 35.65 0.81
C ASP A 289 -6.23 36.30 1.81
N GLU A 290 -5.39 35.50 2.49
CA GLU A 290 -4.32 35.99 3.36
C GLU A 290 -3.19 36.67 2.57
N ALA A 291 -2.87 36.20 1.36
CA ALA A 291 -1.81 36.76 0.52
C ALA A 291 -2.20 38.07 -0.18
N LEU A 292 -3.50 38.37 -0.29
CA LEU A 292 -4.05 39.58 -0.91
C LEU A 292 -4.39 40.69 0.08
N SER A 293 -4.35 40.41 1.40
CA SER A 293 -4.55 41.38 2.49
C SER A 293 -3.24 41.95 3.03
#